data_AF-A0A2M7H5T7-F1
#
_entry.id   AF-A0A2M7H5T7-F1
#
_cell.length_a   1.000
_cell.length_b   1.000
_cell.length_c   1.000
_cell.angle_alpha   90.00
_cell.angle_beta   90.00
_cell.angle_gamma   90.00
#
_symmetry.space_group_name_H-M   'P 1'
#
loop_
_entity.id
_entity.type
_entity.pdbx_description
1 polymer ?
#
loop_
_entity_poly.entity_id
_entity_poly.type
_entity_poly.pdbx_seq_one_letter_code
_entity_poly.pdbx_strand_id
1 'polypeptide(L)' 'RPVEDYLKPQGRFRHLTPKMVKKIQQRVSAEYASLKEKAQ' A
#
# COMPACT_ATOMS: atom_id res chain seq x y z
N ARG A 1 -6.54 6.29 -2.44
CA ARG A 1 -7.16 5.57 -1.29
C ARG A 1 -6.06 4.81 -0.55
N PRO A 2 -6.13 4.63 0.77
CA PRO A 2 -5.19 3.79 1.53
C PRO A 2 -5.16 2.35 1.01
N VAL A 3 -4.00 1.67 1.08
CA VAL A 3 -3.87 0.26 0.67
C VAL A 3 -4.73 -0.66 1.53
N GLU A 4 -4.94 -0.33 2.79
CA GLU A 4 -5.74 -1.13 3.72
C GLU A 4 -7.16 -1.41 3.22
N ASP A 5 -7.79 -0.44 2.55
CA ASP A 5 -9.14 -0.58 2.00
C ASP A 5 -9.21 -1.64 0.89
N TYR A 6 -8.11 -1.84 0.18
CA TYR A 6 -7.99 -2.89 -0.84
C TYR A 6 -7.63 -4.24 -0.23
N LEU A 7 -6.87 -4.26 0.87
CA LEU A 7 -6.41 -5.48 1.53
C LEU A 7 -7.51 -6.13 2.38
N LYS A 8 -8.36 -5.35 3.06
CA LYS A 8 -9.44 -5.81 3.94
C LYS A 8 -10.40 -6.86 3.34
N PRO A 9 -10.95 -6.67 2.12
CA PRO A 9 -11.86 -7.66 1.54
C PRO A 9 -11.14 -8.94 1.07
N GLN A 10 -9.81 -8.92 0.97
CA GLN A 10 -9.03 -10.04 0.44
C GLN A 10 -8.56 -10.95 1.58
N GLY A 11 -9.20 -12.11 1.74
CA GLY A 11 -8.89 -13.08 2.79
C GLY A 11 -7.41 -13.46 2.88
N ARG A 12 -6.69 -13.49 1.74
CA ARG A 12 -5.24 -13.78 1.68
C ARG A 12 -4.37 -12.81 2.49
N PHE A 13 -4.87 -11.62 2.84
CA PHE A 13 -4.11 -10.60 3.57
C PHE A 13 -4.49 -10.49 5.04
N ARG A 14 -5.35 -11.37 5.57
CA ARG A 14 -5.75 -11.36 6.99
C ARG A 14 -4.60 -11.58 7.98
N HIS A 15 -3.49 -12.17 7.53
CA HIS A 15 -2.31 -12.40 8.36
C HIS A 15 -1.45 -11.13 8.53
N LEU A 16 -1.74 -10.06 7.80
CA LEU A 16 -0.96 -8.83 7.87
C LEU A 16 -1.31 -8.05 9.14
N THR A 17 -0.30 -7.75 9.94
CA THR A 17 -0.44 -6.87 11.10
C THR A 17 -0.55 -5.40 10.68
N PRO A 18 -1.10 -4.50 11.52
CA PRO A 18 -1.15 -3.06 11.22
C PRO A 18 0.23 -2.45 10.89
N LYS A 19 1.29 -2.94 11.55
CA LYS A 19 2.68 -2.53 11.28
C LYS A 19 3.12 -2.90 9.86
N MET A 20 2.75 -4.10 9.39
CA MET A 20 3.06 -4.54 8.03
C MET A 20 2.27 -3.74 6.99
N VAL A 21 0.98 -3.50 7.23
CA VAL A 21 0.14 -2.67 6.35
C VAL A 21 0.70 -1.25 6.24
N LYS A 22 1.15 -0.66 7.35
CA LYS A 22 1.80 0.66 7.34
C LYS A 22 3.07 0.69 6.50
N LYS A 23 3.92 -0.34 6.60
CA LYS A 23 5.14 -0.47 5.77
C LYS A 23 4.79 -0.58 4.28
N ILE A 24 3.76 -1.35 3.93
CA ILE A 24 3.27 -1.48 2.56
C ILE A 24 2.76 -0.14 2.04
N GLN A 25 1.96 0.59 2.83
CA GLN A 25 1.46 1.91 2.47
C GLN A 25 2.60 2.88 2.16
N GLN A 26 3.61 2.95 3.02
CA GLN A 26 4.77 3.83 2.82
C GLN A 26 5.50 3.50 1.52
N ARG A 27 5.74 2.21 1.24
CA ARG A 27 6.42 1.78 0.02
C ARG A 27 5.63 2.14 -1.24
N VAL A 28 4.34 1.82 -1.28
CA VAL A 28 3.46 2.10 -2.43
C VAL A 28 3.36 3.61 -2.67
N SER A 29 3.24 4.41 -1.62
CA SER A 29 3.19 5.87 -1.74
C SER A 29 4.49 6.45 -2.32
N ALA A 30 5.66 5.96 -1.86
CA ALA A 30 6.95 6.41 -2.37
C ALA A 30 7.17 6.00 -3.84
N GLU A 31 6.88 4.74 -4.19
CA GLU A 31 6.98 4.25 -5.56
C GLU A 31 6.04 5.01 -6.51
N TYR A 32 4.78 5.25 -6.09
CA TYR A 32 3.83 6.01 -6.88
C TYR A 32 4.28 7.46 -7.11
N ALA A 33 4.83 8.12 -6.09
CA ALA A 33 5.37 9.47 -6.23
C ALA A 33 6.50 9.53 -7.27
N SER A 34 7.46 8.60 -7.19
CA SER A 34 8.57 8.52 -8.16
C SER A 34 8.08 8.22 -9.58
N LEU A 35 7.09 7.35 -9.74
CA LEU A 35 6.49 7.07 -11.05
C LEU A 35 5.76 8.28 -11.61
N LYS A 36 5.05 9.03 -10.76
CA LYS A 36 4.35 10.25 -11.16
C LYS A 36 5.32 11.32 -11.65
N GLU A 37 6.46 11.50 -10.97
CA GLU A 37 7.52 12.42 -11.41
C GLU A 37 8.09 12.05 -12.78
N LYS A 38 8.21 10.76 -13.09
CA LYS A 38 8.71 10.29 -14.39
C LYS A 38 7.68 10.39 -15.52
N ALA A 39 6.40 10.40 -15.19
CA ALA A 39 5.30 10.46 -16.13
C ALA A 39 4.86 11.91 -16.42
N GLN A 40 5.53 12.90 -15.82
CA GLN A 40 5.24 14.31 -15.92
C GLN A 40 6.29 15.03 -16.76
#